data_AF-A0A1G0ILV8-F1
#
_entry.id   AF-A0A1G0ILV8-F1
#
_cell.length_a   1.000
_cell.length_b   1.000
_cell.length_c   1.000
_cell.angle_alpha   90.00
_cell.angle_beta   90.00
_cell.angle_gamma   90.00
#
_symmetry.space_group_name_H-M   'P 1'
#
loop_
_entity.id
_entity.type
_entity.pdbx_description
1 polymer ?
#
loop_
_entity_poly.entity_id
_entity_poly.type
_entity_poly.pdbx_seq_one_letter_code
_entity_poly.pdbx_strand_id
1 'polypeptide(L)'
;MLRWIAVGFTLLILLTGCSPGDDAYHRANAAYARGEYKTAFANYLYAANQGVTPAEYALGYQYFYGQGTSMDQTEAVRWFQRARNHSPRARYALYLIDQTLKRQPWAFQLAKPVQTPP
;
A
#
# COMPACT_ATOMS: atom_id res chain seq x y z
N MET A 1 12.91 -43.53 10.81
CA MET A 1 11.49 -43.24 11.14
C MET A 1 11.21 -41.76 11.39
N LEU A 2 12.17 -40.83 11.22
CA LEU A 2 12.02 -39.40 11.52
C LEU A 2 11.71 -38.47 10.32
N ARG A 3 11.45 -39.00 9.11
CA ARG A 3 11.21 -38.17 7.90
C ARG A 3 9.76 -37.70 7.71
N TRP A 4 8.81 -38.23 8.48
CA TRP A 4 7.38 -37.90 8.36
C TRP A 4 6.91 -36.79 9.33
N ILE A 5 7.65 -36.54 10.42
CA ILE A 5 7.28 -35.50 11.40
C ILE A 5 7.43 -34.09 10.78
N ALA A 6 8.43 -33.90 9.92
CA ALA A 6 8.69 -32.61 9.28
C ALA A 6 7.61 -32.22 8.25
N VAL A 7 6.94 -33.18 7.61
CA VAL A 7 5.87 -32.91 6.63
C VAL A 7 4.54 -32.60 7.33
N GLY A 8 4.31 -33.13 8.53
CA GLY A 8 3.13 -32.81 9.33
C GLY A 8 3.15 -31.42 9.96
N PHE A 9 4.34 -30.89 10.28
CA PHE A 9 4.49 -29.59 10.94
C PHE A 9 4.28 -28.41 9.97
N THR A 10 4.61 -28.57 8.69
CA THR A 10 4.30 -27.59 7.63
C THR A 10 2.81 -27.51 7.31
N LEU A 11 2.03 -28.58 7.60
CA LEU A 11 0.58 -28.57 7.40
C LEU A 11 -0.18 -27.87 8.56
N LEU A 12 0.47 -27.63 9.70
CA LEU A 12 -0.15 -27.04 10.90
C LEU A 12 -0.17 -25.50 10.90
N ILE A 13 0.61 -24.85 10.02
CA ILE A 13 0.69 -23.38 9.91
C ILE A 13 -0.50 -22.79 9.12
N LEU A 14 -1.29 -23.63 8.45
CA LEU A 14 -2.46 -23.20 7.67
C LEU A 14 -3.75 -22.99 8.50
N LEU A 15 -3.70 -23.18 9.83
CA LEU A 15 -4.90 -23.14 10.69
C LEU A 15 -5.07 -21.85 11.50
N THR A 16 -4.07 -20.97 11.53
CA THR A 16 -4.19 -19.64 12.17
C THR A 16 -4.51 -18.60 11.10
N GLY A 17 -5.80 -18.25 10.97
CA GLY A 17 -6.36 -17.33 9.97
C GLY A 17 -5.97 -15.85 10.10
N CYS A 18 -4.75 -15.53 10.54
CA CYS A 18 -4.22 -14.17 10.49
C CYS A 18 -2.76 -14.23 10.06
N SER A 19 -2.48 -13.80 8.82
CA SER A 19 -1.09 -13.60 8.41
C SER A 19 -0.52 -12.38 9.13
N PRO A 20 0.80 -12.31 9.38
CA PRO A 20 1.43 -11.11 9.92
C PRO A 20 1.12 -9.84 9.08
N GLY A 21 0.89 -10.01 7.78
CA GLY A 21 0.47 -8.93 6.89
C GLY A 21 -0.93 -8.40 7.23
N ASP A 22 -1.90 -9.29 7.47
CA ASP A 22 -3.28 -8.90 7.78
C ASP A 22 -3.34 -8.14 9.10
N ASP A 23 -2.64 -8.63 10.13
CA ASP A 23 -2.51 -7.94 11.41
C ASP A 23 -1.91 -6.54 11.24
N ALA A 24 -0.82 -6.42 10.48
CA ALA A 24 -0.22 -5.13 10.20
C ALA A 24 -1.19 -4.19 9.45
N TYR A 25 -1.99 -4.70 8.51
CA TYR A 25 -3.01 -3.89 7.83
C TYR A 25 -4.09 -3.38 8.81
N HIS A 26 -4.55 -4.22 9.74
CA HIS A 26 -5.50 -3.78 10.77
C HIS A 26 -4.89 -2.74 11.71
N ARG A 27 -3.64 -2.93 12.15
CA ARG A 27 -2.90 -1.93 12.95
C ARG A 27 -2.72 -0.62 12.18
N ALA A 28 -2.45 -0.69 10.88
CA ALA A 28 -2.34 0.49 10.02
C ALA A 28 -3.65 1.29 9.99
N ASN A 29 -4.79 0.63 9.77
CA ASN A 29 -6.10 1.29 9.78
C ASN A 29 -6.41 1.93 11.13
N ALA A 30 -6.09 1.25 12.23
CA ALA A 30 -6.28 1.78 13.57
C ALA A 30 -5.40 3.01 13.83
N ALA A 31 -4.13 2.98 13.44
CA ALA A 31 -3.23 4.12 13.52
C ALA A 31 -3.70 5.29 12.63
N TYR A 32 -4.17 5.00 11.42
CA TYR A 32 -4.71 5.99 10.50
C TYR A 32 -5.94 6.70 11.09
N ALA A 33 -6.85 5.95 11.72
CA ALA A 33 -8.03 6.51 12.40
C ALA A 33 -7.66 7.41 13.59
N ARG A 34 -6.49 7.20 14.21
CA ARG A 34 -5.95 8.06 15.27
C ARG A 34 -5.15 9.27 14.73
N GLY A 35 -4.99 9.40 13.41
CA GLY A 35 -4.16 10.44 12.79
C GLY A 35 -2.65 10.18 12.88
N GLU A 36 -2.24 8.98 13.30
CA GLU A 36 -0.83 8.58 13.39
C GLU A 36 -0.30 8.15 12.03
N TYR A 37 -0.26 9.06 11.06
CA TYR A 37 -0.02 8.72 9.65
C TYR A 37 1.34 8.06 9.41
N LYS A 38 2.40 8.44 10.13
CA LYS A 38 3.72 7.79 10.00
C LYS A 38 3.67 6.32 10.42
N THR A 39 3.00 6.02 11.52
CA THR A 39 2.80 4.65 12.01
C THR A 39 1.92 3.86 11.06
N ALA A 40 0.83 4.47 10.57
CA ALA A 40 -0.04 3.85 9.58
C ALA A 40 0.73 3.50 8.31
N PHE A 41 1.51 4.44 7.77
CA PHE A 41 2.34 4.24 6.59
C PHE A 41 3.31 3.07 6.74
N ALA A 42 4.05 3.00 7.86
CA ALA A 42 5.00 1.92 8.11
C ALA A 42 4.30 0.54 8.14
N ASN A 43 3.12 0.45 8.77
CA ASN A 43 2.35 -0.79 8.82
C ASN A 43 1.73 -1.15 7.46
N TYR A 44 1.23 -0.17 6.70
CA TYR A 44 0.76 -0.39 5.32
C TYR A 44 1.90 -0.87 4.43
N LEU A 45 3.10 -0.29 4.55
CA LEU A 45 4.28 -0.71 3.79
C LEU A 45 4.63 -2.17 4.08
N TYR A 46 4.66 -2.55 5.35
CA TYR A 46 4.89 -3.92 5.74
C TYR A 46 3.82 -4.87 5.18
N ALA A 47 2.53 -4.55 5.37
CA ALA A 47 1.42 -5.38 4.90
C ALA A 47 1.38 -5.52 3.36
N ALA A 48 1.64 -4.43 2.63
CA ALA A 48 1.71 -4.43 1.17
C ALA A 48 2.87 -5.31 0.66
N ASN A 49 4.01 -5.31 1.36
CA ASN A 49 5.14 -6.20 1.05
C ASN A 49 4.86 -7.67 1.35
N GLN A 50 3.93 -7.96 2.28
CA GLN A 50 3.42 -9.32 2.52
C GLN A 50 2.34 -9.75 1.51
N GLY A 51 2.01 -8.90 0.53
CA GLY A 51 1.01 -9.20 -0.50
C GLY A 51 -0.45 -8.96 -0.07
N VAL A 52 -0.67 -8.23 1.02
CA VAL A 52 -2.03 -7.88 1.46
C VAL A 52 -2.63 -6.88 0.46
N THR A 53 -3.53 -7.39 -0.38
CA THR A 53 -4.20 -6.63 -1.45
C THR A 53 -4.77 -5.28 -1.01
N PRO A 54 -5.53 -5.17 0.11
CA PRO A 54 -6.01 -3.88 0.59
C PRO A 54 -4.89 -2.90 0.97
N ALA A 55 -3.76 -3.40 1.48
CA ALA A 55 -2.64 -2.59 1.92
C ALA A 55 -1.87 -1.99 0.73
N GLU A 56 -1.75 -2.72 -0.40
CA GLU A 56 -1.12 -2.16 -1.60
C GLU A 56 -1.85 -0.92 -2.13
N TYR A 57 -3.20 -0.95 -2.15
CA TYR A 57 -3.98 0.22 -2.50
C TYR A 57 -3.84 1.35 -1.46
N ALA A 58 -3.92 1.02 -0.18
CA ALA A 58 -3.79 2.00 0.90
C ALA A 58 -2.43 2.70 0.86
N LEU A 59 -1.35 1.96 0.60
CA LEU A 59 -0.01 2.50 0.47
C LEU A 59 0.11 3.43 -0.74
N GLY A 60 -0.46 3.06 -1.88
CA GLY A 60 -0.54 3.96 -3.04
C GLY A 60 -1.27 5.26 -2.71
N TYR A 61 -2.34 5.19 -1.92
CA TYR A 61 -3.06 6.36 -1.42
C TYR A 61 -2.19 7.22 -0.49
N GLN A 62 -1.45 6.60 0.45
CA GLN A 62 -0.56 7.34 1.36
C GLN A 62 0.52 8.11 0.58
N TYR A 63 1.13 7.50 -0.44
CA TYR A 63 2.10 8.17 -1.30
C TYR A 63 1.47 9.28 -2.15
N PHE A 64 0.25 9.09 -2.64
CA PHE A 64 -0.45 10.07 -3.46
C PHE A 64 -0.74 11.37 -2.71
N TYR A 65 -1.06 11.28 -1.41
CA TYR A 65 -1.37 12.43 -0.57
C TYR A 65 -0.22 12.86 0.35
N GLY A 66 0.89 12.14 0.38
CA GLY A 66 1.99 12.40 1.33
C GLY A 66 1.56 12.20 2.79
N GLN A 67 0.74 11.18 3.06
CA GLN A 67 0.33 10.85 4.42
C GLN A 67 1.34 9.92 5.07
N GLY A 68 1.98 10.39 6.15
CA GLY A 68 3.01 9.62 6.85
C GLY A 68 4.34 9.51 6.10
N THR A 69 4.43 10.10 4.90
CA THR A 69 5.60 10.16 4.02
C THR A 69 5.56 11.45 3.20
N SER A 70 6.58 11.74 2.41
CA SER A 70 6.50 12.81 1.40
C SER A 70 5.61 12.37 0.23
N MET A 71 4.90 13.32 -0.39
CA MET A 71 4.10 13.02 -1.57
C MET A 71 5.00 12.49 -2.70
N ASP A 72 4.71 11.29 -3.19
CA ASP A 72 5.38 10.67 -4.34
C ASP A 72 4.34 9.98 -5.22
N GLN A 73 3.87 10.72 -6.22
CA GLN A 73 2.87 10.21 -7.15
C GLN A 73 3.41 9.10 -8.06
N THR A 74 4.73 9.01 -8.25
CA THR A 74 5.35 7.94 -9.06
C THR A 74 5.25 6.62 -8.30
N GLU A 75 5.59 6.65 -7.02
CA GLU A 75 5.46 5.49 -6.13
C GLU A 75 3.98 5.12 -5.94
N ALA A 76 3.08 6.11 -5.81
CA ALA A 76 1.64 5.86 -5.76
C ALA A 76 1.14 5.06 -6.97
N VAL A 77 1.55 5.45 -8.20
CA VAL A 77 1.20 4.74 -9.43
C VAL A 77 1.75 3.31 -9.42
N ARG A 78 3.00 3.09 -8.97
CA ARG A 78 3.59 1.75 -8.84
C ARG A 78 2.74 0.84 -7.95
N TRP A 79 2.32 1.33 -6.79
CA TRP A 79 1.48 0.56 -5.87
C TRP A 79 0.08 0.33 -6.41
N PHE A 80 -0.54 1.33 -7.06
CA PHE A 80 -1.84 1.13 -7.71
C PHE A 80 -1.77 0.14 -8.87
N GLN A 81 -0.66 0.09 -9.61
CA GLN A 81 -0.46 -0.90 -10.68
C GLN A 81 -0.39 -2.32 -10.14
N ARG A 82 0.33 -2.55 -9.03
CA ARG A 82 0.32 -3.83 -8.31
C ARG A 82 -1.11 -4.19 -7.89
N ALA A 83 -1.82 -3.22 -7.33
CA ALA A 83 -3.16 -3.46 -6.84
C ALA A 83 -4.26 -3.55 -7.91
N ARG A 84 -3.95 -3.26 -9.18
CA ARG A 84 -4.92 -3.06 -10.26
C ARG A 84 -5.83 -4.26 -10.49
N ASN A 85 -5.30 -5.48 -10.39
CA ASN A 85 -6.02 -6.69 -10.76
C ASN A 85 -6.96 -7.18 -9.66
N HIS A 86 -6.76 -6.73 -8.42
CA HIS A 86 -7.49 -7.21 -7.25
C HIS A 86 -8.16 -6.10 -6.44
N SER A 87 -7.98 -4.83 -6.83
CA SER A 87 -8.66 -3.67 -6.23
C SER A 87 -9.33 -2.83 -7.32
N PRO A 88 -10.68 -2.85 -7.41
CA PRO A 88 -11.41 -1.95 -8.29
C PRO A 88 -11.10 -0.48 -8.01
N ARG A 89 -10.81 -0.14 -6.75
CA ARG A 89 -10.38 1.21 -6.33
C ARG A 89 -9.03 1.59 -6.93
N ALA A 90 -8.07 0.66 -6.99
CA ALA A 90 -6.78 0.91 -7.61
C ALA A 90 -6.91 1.10 -9.14
N ARG A 91 -7.73 0.27 -9.80
CA ARG A 91 -8.04 0.44 -11.23
C ARG A 91 -8.68 1.80 -11.50
N TYR A 92 -9.62 2.21 -10.65
CA TYR A 92 -10.26 3.52 -10.76
C TYR A 92 -9.27 4.68 -10.50
N ALA A 93 -8.40 4.57 -9.49
CA ALA A 93 -7.36 5.57 -9.23
C ALA A 93 -6.42 5.75 -10.43
N LEU A 94 -5.96 4.65 -11.04
CA LEU A 94 -5.15 4.69 -12.26
C LEU A 94 -5.89 5.34 -13.43
N TYR A 95 -7.18 5.04 -13.60
CA TYR A 95 -8.00 5.68 -14.62
C TYR A 95 -8.07 7.19 -14.42
N LEU A 96 -8.31 7.67 -13.19
CA LEU A 96 -8.33 9.11 -12.91
C LEU A 96 -6.98 9.78 -13.14
N ILE A 97 -5.89 9.11 -12.77
CA ILE A 97 -4.51 9.57 -13.01
C ILE A 97 -4.25 9.73 -14.51
N ASP A 98 -4.59 8.73 -15.32
CA ASP A 98 -4.44 8.76 -16.78
C ASP A 98 -5.28 9.88 -17.42
N GLN A 99 -6.54 10.03 -17.00
CA GLN A 99 -7.40 11.11 -17.46
C GLN A 99 -6.85 12.49 -17.10
N THR A 100 -6.28 12.62 -15.90
CA THR A 100 -5.66 13.87 -15.44
C THR A 100 -4.41 14.18 -16.26
N LEU A 101 -3.54 13.19 -16.50
CA LEU A 101 -2.33 13.35 -17.33
C LEU A 101 -2.66 13.77 -18.76
N LYS A 102 -3.70 13.17 -19.37
CA LYS A 102 -4.13 13.54 -20.73
C LYS A 102 -4.62 14.99 -20.81
N ARG A 103 -5.32 15.46 -19.78
CA ARG A 103 -5.84 16.83 -19.71
C ARG A 103 -4.78 17.84 -19.31
N GLN A 104 -3.90 17.46 -18.39
CA GLN A 104 -2.87 18.30 -17.77
C GLN A 104 -1.58 17.48 -17.59
N PRO A 105 -0.76 17.36 -18.64
CA PRO A 105 0.48 16.57 -18.58
C PRO A 105 1.46 17.06 -17.50
N TRP A 106 1.39 18.35 -17.15
CA TRP A 106 2.23 18.98 -16.13
C TRP A 106 1.77 18.72 -14.68
N ALA A 107 0.57 18.18 -14.46
CA ALA A 107 0.00 18.03 -13.11
C ALA A 107 0.88 17.19 -12.17
N PHE A 108 1.56 16.16 -12.69
CA PHE A 108 2.46 15.31 -11.92
C PHE A 108 3.84 15.92 -11.70
N GLN A 109 4.26 16.87 -12.55
CA GLN A 109 5.55 17.56 -12.42
C GLN A 109 5.48 18.70 -11.40
N LEU A 110 4.32 19.36 -11.24
CA LEU A 110 4.10 20.40 -10.22
C LEU A 110 3.90 19.83 -8.80
N ALA A 111 3.75 18.52 -8.67
CA ALA A 111 3.59 17.82 -7.40
C ALA A 111 4.92 17.55 -6.67
N LYS A 112 6.07 17.63 -7.34
CA LYS A 112 7.33 17.79 -6.59
C LYS A 112 7.22 19.13 -5.87
N PRO A 113 7.45 19.20 -4.55
CA PRO A 113 7.24 20.43 -3.81
C PRO A 113 8.04 21.52 -4.53
N VAL A 114 7.34 22.58 -4.95
CA VAL A 114 7.97 23.84 -5.24
C VAL A 114 8.75 24.15 -3.97
N GLN A 115 10.06 23.92 -4.01
CA GLN A 115 10.98 24.49 -3.03
C GLN A 115 10.78 25.99 -3.19
N THR A 116 9.93 26.57 -2.36
CA THR A 116 9.88 28.01 -2.19
C THR A 116 11.26 28.40 -1.65
N PRO A 117 12.11 29.09 -2.42
CA PRO A 117 13.36 29.62 -1.89
C PRO A 117 13.03 30.68 -0.82
N PRO A 118 13.98 30.97 0.09
CA PRO A 118 13.73 31.65 1.37
C PRO A 118 13.10 33.04 1.25
#